data_AF-S7RQK3-F1
#
_entry.id   AF-S7RQK3-F1
#
_cell.length_a   1.000
_cell.length_b   1.000
_cell.length_c   1.000
_cell.angle_alpha   90.00
_cell.angle_beta   90.00
_cell.angle_gamma   90.00
#
_symmetry.space_group_name_H-M   'P 1'
#
loop_
_entity.id
_entity.type
_entity.pdbx_description
1 polymer ?
#
loop_
_entity_poly.entity_id
_entity_poly.type
_entity_poly.pdbx_seq_one_letter_code
_entity_poly.pdbx_strand_id
1 'polypeptide(L)'
;MALSCPQQSAIPISRSESFGLCDRMPPPIDMSWRAPDPDIPLAVHSLSPRARHWAIFWDVPYQDRNIRANRILHVVADRGKKLYVNWGPLTKFVSDDDRRSSRELVLGVVDLTRRRQLEVVATHTPVCSGDQEWNGQDWVKAVLREAVLLGLLSKDSVASVLVAAQAF
;
A
#
# COMPACT_ATOMS: atom_id res chain seq x y z
N MET A 1 33.09 -42.67 5.33
CA MET A 1 33.17 -41.83 4.12
C MET A 1 31.92 -40.98 4.09
N ALA A 2 32.05 -39.67 4.36
CA ALA A 2 30.93 -38.74 4.37
C ALA A 2 30.78 -38.12 2.98
N LEU A 3 29.56 -38.16 2.43
CA LEU A 3 29.22 -37.56 1.15
C LEU A 3 29.10 -36.04 1.32
N SER A 4 29.90 -35.30 0.55
CA SER A 4 29.90 -33.84 0.51
C SER A 4 28.69 -33.33 -0.28
N CYS A 5 27.87 -32.47 0.33
CA CYS A 5 26.84 -31.70 -0.38
C CYS A 5 27.50 -30.58 -1.19
N PRO A 6 27.11 -30.35 -2.46
CA PRO A 6 27.59 -29.21 -3.22
C PRO A 6 27.02 -27.91 -2.63
N GLN A 7 27.91 -26.97 -2.31
CA GLN A 7 27.55 -25.59 -1.97
C GLN A 7 26.81 -24.96 -3.17
N GLN A 8 25.51 -24.73 -3.03
CA GLN A 8 24.80 -23.81 -3.90
C GLN A 8 25.35 -22.40 -3.65
N SER A 9 26.07 -21.88 -4.64
CA SER A 9 26.46 -20.48 -4.71
C SER A 9 25.19 -19.62 -4.71
N ALA A 10 24.97 -18.89 -3.62
CA ALA A 10 23.92 -17.89 -3.55
C ALA A 10 24.18 -16.82 -4.62
N ILE A 11 23.28 -16.73 -5.60
CA ILE A 11 23.26 -15.63 -6.56
C ILE A 11 23.08 -14.35 -5.76
N PRO A 12 23.94 -13.31 -5.94
CA PRO A 12 23.75 -12.05 -5.25
C PRO A 12 22.52 -11.37 -5.84
N ILE A 13 21.39 -11.42 -5.12
CA ILE A 13 20.20 -10.65 -5.45
C ILE A 13 20.60 -9.18 -5.37
N SER A 14 20.56 -8.49 -6.51
CA SER A 14 20.81 -7.06 -6.56
C SER A 14 19.82 -6.34 -5.64
N ARG A 15 20.31 -5.49 -4.74
CA ARG A 15 19.51 -4.68 -3.79
C ARG A 15 18.42 -3.82 -4.46
N SER A 16 18.47 -3.66 -5.78
CA SER A 16 17.49 -2.92 -6.57
C SER A 16 16.15 -3.64 -6.76
N GLU A 17 16.09 -4.95 -6.57
CA GLU A 17 14.87 -5.75 -6.80
C GLU A 17 14.09 -6.09 -5.52
N SER A 18 14.71 -5.91 -4.36
CA SER A 18 14.03 -6.02 -3.08
C SER A 18 13.14 -4.79 -2.88
N PHE A 19 11.81 -4.98 -2.82
CA PHE A 19 10.77 -3.98 -2.51
C PHE A 19 10.89 -3.36 -1.10
N GLY A 20 12.10 -3.06 -0.67
CA GLY A 20 12.46 -2.66 0.69
C GLY A 20 12.52 -3.80 1.70
N LEU A 21 12.21 -5.04 1.29
CA LEU A 21 12.17 -6.19 2.20
C LEU A 21 13.54 -6.43 2.84
N CYS A 22 13.60 -6.29 4.16
CA CYS A 22 14.74 -6.63 4.98
C CYS A 22 14.44 -7.99 5.64
N ASP A 23 15.31 -8.98 5.46
CA ASP A 23 15.14 -10.38 5.94
C ASP A 23 14.85 -10.51 7.46
N ARG A 24 14.99 -9.43 8.23
CA ARG A 24 14.87 -9.42 9.68
C ARG A 24 13.51 -8.96 10.22
N MET A 25 12.60 -8.47 9.38
CA MET A 25 11.29 -7.99 9.83
C MET A 25 10.19 -8.90 9.26
N PRO A 26 9.38 -9.57 10.11
CA PRO A 26 8.24 -10.33 9.60
C PRO A 26 7.19 -9.37 9.00
N PRO A 27 6.44 -9.81 7.98
CA PRO A 27 5.34 -9.02 7.44
C PRO A 27 4.30 -8.73 8.54
N PRO A 28 3.62 -7.57 8.47
CA PRO A 28 2.44 -7.34 9.30
C PRO A 28 1.39 -8.43 9.07
N ILE A 29 0.60 -8.71 10.10
CA ILE A 29 -0.53 -9.65 9.99
C ILE A 29 -1.55 -9.09 9.01
N ASP A 30 -1.86 -9.84 7.96
CA ASP A 30 -3.00 -9.57 7.08
C ASP A 30 -4.28 -10.18 7.68
N MET A 31 -5.29 -9.34 7.91
CA MET A 31 -6.59 -9.76 8.44
C MET A 31 -7.62 -10.13 7.36
N SER A 32 -7.19 -10.31 6.10
CA SER A 32 -8.06 -10.67 4.98
C SER A 32 -8.84 -11.98 5.19
N TRP A 33 -8.32 -12.88 6.01
CA TRP A 33 -9.02 -14.11 6.41
C TRP A 33 -10.24 -13.85 7.33
N ARG A 34 -10.29 -12.72 8.05
CA ARG A 34 -11.45 -12.30 8.86
C ARG A 34 -12.36 -11.30 8.14
N ALA A 35 -11.77 -10.46 7.31
CA ALA A 35 -12.46 -9.43 6.56
C ALA A 35 -11.97 -9.48 5.10
N PRO A 36 -12.49 -10.43 4.30
CA PRO A 36 -12.12 -10.58 2.91
C PRO A 36 -12.68 -9.45 2.07
N ASP A 37 -11.98 -9.11 1.00
CA ASP A 37 -12.46 -8.10 0.05
C ASP A 37 -13.75 -8.58 -0.66
N PRO A 38 -14.91 -7.92 -0.43
CA PRO A 38 -16.17 -8.35 -1.02
C PRO A 38 -16.24 -8.03 -2.51
N ASP A 39 -17.05 -8.79 -3.24
CA ASP A 39 -17.39 -8.51 -4.64
C ASP A 39 -18.54 -7.49 -4.75
N ILE A 40 -18.32 -6.29 -4.20
CA ILE A 40 -19.22 -5.14 -4.32
C ILE A 40 -18.41 -3.89 -4.72
N PRO A 41 -19.03 -2.89 -5.37
CA PRO A 41 -18.39 -1.61 -5.61
C PRO A 41 -18.09 -0.90 -4.29
N LEU A 42 -16.85 -0.46 -4.10
CA LEU A 42 -16.40 0.25 -2.91
C LEU A 42 -15.71 1.56 -3.25
N ALA A 43 -15.91 2.55 -2.38
CA ALA A 43 -15.18 3.80 -2.47
C ALA A 43 -13.71 3.54 -2.12
N VAL A 44 -12.82 3.94 -3.03
CA VAL A 44 -11.39 3.95 -2.81
C VAL A 44 -10.99 5.36 -2.41
N HIS A 45 -10.12 5.44 -1.41
CA HIS A 45 -9.70 6.65 -0.77
C HIS A 45 -8.18 6.75 -0.75
N SER A 46 -7.67 7.97 -0.72
CA SER A 46 -6.29 8.27 -0.33
C SER A 46 -6.28 8.89 1.05
N LEU A 47 -5.46 8.38 1.98
CA LEU A 47 -5.19 9.02 3.26
C LEU A 47 -4.10 10.07 3.12
N SER A 48 -4.32 11.22 3.75
CA SER A 48 -3.26 12.13 4.16
C SER A 48 -3.37 12.35 5.68
N PRO A 49 -2.62 11.59 6.50
CA PRO A 49 -2.52 11.88 7.92
C PRO A 49 -1.63 13.11 8.14
N ARG A 50 -1.83 13.78 9.28
CA ARG A 50 -0.91 14.83 9.77
C ARG A 50 0.56 14.40 9.86
N ALA A 51 0.84 13.09 9.77
CA ALA A 51 2.14 12.45 9.95
C ALA A 51 2.84 12.00 8.64
N ARG A 52 2.58 12.63 7.48
CA ARG A 52 3.28 12.41 6.18
C ARG A 52 3.16 11.02 5.54
N HIS A 53 2.32 10.14 6.06
CA HIS A 53 2.19 8.76 5.58
C HIS A 53 0.96 8.57 4.70
N TRP A 54 1.11 8.68 3.38
CA TRP A 54 -0.02 8.44 2.47
C TRP A 54 -0.27 6.95 2.25
N ALA A 55 -1.53 6.63 2.01
CA ALA A 55 -1.98 5.27 1.69
C ALA A 55 -3.21 5.32 0.77
N ILE A 56 -3.39 4.29 -0.05
CA ILE A 56 -4.64 4.06 -0.78
C ILE A 56 -5.40 2.97 -0.04
N PHE A 57 -6.70 3.13 0.18
CA PHE A 57 -7.47 2.13 0.90
C PHE A 57 -8.95 2.14 0.53
N TRP A 58 -9.65 1.07 0.93
CA TRP A 58 -11.11 1.01 0.93
C TRP A 58 -11.61 0.26 2.16
N ASP A 59 -12.83 0.57 2.55
CA ASP A 59 -13.49 -0.06 3.68
C ASP A 59 -14.04 -1.42 3.26
N VAL A 60 -13.64 -2.45 4.00
CA VAL A 60 -14.14 -3.82 3.87
C VAL A 60 -15.25 -4.02 4.90
N PRO A 61 -16.44 -4.51 4.51
CA PRO A 61 -17.52 -4.82 5.44
C PRO A 61 -17.05 -5.77 6.54
N TYR A 62 -17.33 -5.40 7.79
CA TYR A 62 -17.01 -6.20 8.97
C TYR A 62 -18.16 -6.17 9.97
N GLN A 63 -18.31 -7.22 10.76
CA GLN A 63 -19.48 -7.44 11.62
C GLN A 63 -19.49 -6.53 12.87
N ASP A 64 -18.32 -6.09 13.32
CA ASP A 64 -18.20 -5.20 14.47
C ASP A 64 -18.43 -3.75 14.05
N ARG A 65 -19.36 -3.06 14.73
CA ARG A 65 -19.71 -1.67 14.43
C ARG A 65 -18.67 -0.66 14.91
N ASN A 66 -17.84 -1.03 15.89
CA ASN A 66 -16.83 -0.15 16.49
C ASN A 66 -15.44 -0.37 15.89
N ILE A 67 -15.30 -1.33 14.98
CA ILE A 67 -14.04 -1.68 14.33
C ILE A 67 -14.26 -1.71 12.82
N ARG A 68 -13.52 -0.89 12.09
CA ARG A 68 -13.53 -0.94 10.62
C ARG A 68 -12.40 -1.80 10.12
N ALA A 69 -12.67 -2.61 9.10
CA ALA A 69 -11.63 -3.28 8.35
C ALA A 69 -11.30 -2.46 7.11
N ASN A 70 -10.03 -2.11 6.91
CA ASN A 70 -9.57 -1.39 5.74
C ASN A 70 -8.61 -2.29 4.97
N ARG A 71 -8.82 -2.43 3.67
CA ARG A 71 -7.80 -2.96 2.75
C ARG A 71 -6.92 -1.81 2.33
N ILE A 72 -5.63 -1.87 2.63
CA ILE A 72 -4.69 -0.75 2.55
C ILE A 72 -3.51 -1.12 1.66
N LEU A 73 -3.12 -0.17 0.80
CA LEU A 73 -1.94 -0.18 -0.05
C LEU A 73 -1.04 0.97 0.40
N HIS A 74 0.14 0.64 0.92
CA HIS A 74 1.05 1.63 1.45
C HIS A 74 2.47 1.10 1.58
N VAL A 75 3.42 2.03 1.75
CA VAL A 75 4.79 1.72 2.15
C VAL A 75 5.07 2.23 3.56
N VAL A 76 5.80 1.43 4.32
CA VAL A 76 6.13 1.74 5.72
C VAL A 76 7.63 1.89 5.87
N ALA A 77 8.08 2.92 6.59
CA ALA A 77 9.50 3.08 6.91
C ALA A 77 9.97 2.01 7.91
N ASP A 78 11.09 1.35 7.63
CA ASP A 78 11.78 0.46 8.56
C ASP A 78 12.28 1.28 9.77
N ARG A 79 12.05 0.77 10.98
CA ARG A 79 12.34 1.51 12.22
C ARG A 79 13.85 1.78 12.30
N GLY A 80 14.22 3.06 12.31
CA GLY A 80 15.62 3.49 12.39
C GLY A 80 16.37 3.56 11.07
N LYS A 81 15.69 3.37 9.91
CA LYS A 81 16.29 3.54 8.58
C LYS A 81 15.39 4.38 7.67
N LYS A 82 15.99 5.09 6.71
CA LYS A 82 15.25 5.72 5.59
C LYS A 82 14.90 4.71 4.49
N LEU A 83 14.56 3.47 4.86
CA LEU A 83 14.16 2.44 3.91
C LEU A 83 12.66 2.25 4.04
N TYR A 84 11.93 2.46 2.95
CA TYR A 84 10.52 2.12 2.89
C TYR A 84 10.37 0.68 2.45
N VAL A 85 9.32 0.02 2.93
CA VAL A 85 8.99 -1.37 2.61
C VAL A 85 7.57 -1.44 2.08
N ASN A 86 7.39 -2.10 0.93
CA ASN A 86 6.08 -2.47 0.41
C ASN A 86 5.77 -3.91 0.82
N TRP A 87 4.79 -4.08 1.72
CA TRP A 87 4.33 -5.39 2.17
C TRP A 87 3.22 -5.97 1.28
N GLY A 88 2.90 -5.29 0.18
CA GLY A 88 1.73 -5.58 -0.62
C GLY A 88 0.43 -5.15 0.07
N PRO A 89 -0.72 -5.59 -0.47
CA PRO A 89 -2.03 -5.28 0.08
C PRO A 89 -2.26 -5.95 1.43
N LEU A 90 -2.74 -5.17 2.41
CA LEU A 90 -2.99 -5.66 3.76
C LEU A 90 -4.40 -5.26 4.21
N THR A 91 -5.12 -6.17 4.85
CA THR A 91 -6.34 -5.83 5.59
C THR A 91 -5.96 -5.54 7.05
N LYS A 92 -6.33 -4.36 7.54
CA LYS A 92 -6.09 -3.93 8.93
C LYS A 92 -7.38 -3.49 9.59
N PHE A 93 -7.47 -3.73 10.89
CA PHE A 93 -8.51 -3.12 11.72
C PHE A 93 -8.07 -1.73 12.16
N VAL A 94 -8.94 -0.75 11.97
CA VAL A 94 -8.67 0.66 12.27
C VAL A 94 -9.66 1.13 13.32
N SER A 95 -9.16 1.81 14.34
CA SER A 95 -10.01 2.41 15.38
C SER A 95 -10.67 3.70 14.89
N ASP A 96 -11.77 4.10 15.53
CA ASP A 96 -12.42 5.38 15.22
C ASP A 96 -11.50 6.59 15.47
N ASP A 97 -10.58 6.50 16.43
CA ASP A 97 -9.62 7.58 16.73
C ASP A 97 -8.55 7.74 15.64
N ASP A 98 -8.03 6.63 15.12
CA ASP A 98 -7.11 6.62 13.97
C ASP A 98 -7.78 7.24 12.74
N ARG A 99 -9.08 6.99 12.58
CA ARG A 99 -9.88 7.57 11.51
C ARG A 99 -10.07 9.07 11.67
N ARG A 100 -10.50 9.52 12.85
CA ARG A 100 -10.75 10.95 13.13
C ARG A 100 -9.51 11.82 12.96
N SER A 101 -8.33 11.24 13.17
CA SER A 101 -7.05 11.91 12.99
C SER A 101 -6.54 11.90 11.54
N SER A 102 -7.23 11.21 10.63
CA SER A 102 -6.87 11.04 9.23
C SER A 102 -7.84 11.77 8.29
N ARG A 103 -7.33 12.28 7.17
CA ARG A 103 -8.17 12.85 6.11
C ARG A 103 -8.35 11.84 4.98
N GLU A 104 -9.60 11.45 4.74
CA GLU A 104 -9.99 10.52 3.68
C GLU A 104 -10.41 11.31 2.44
N LEU A 105 -9.68 11.16 1.34
CA LEU A 105 -9.99 11.80 0.05
C LEU A 105 -10.48 10.74 -0.93
N VAL A 106 -11.71 10.86 -1.42
CA VAL A 106 -12.34 9.88 -2.32
C VAL A 106 -11.72 9.96 -3.72
N LEU A 107 -11.19 8.84 -4.21
CA LEU A 107 -10.66 8.67 -5.58
C LEU A 107 -11.71 8.13 -6.56
N GLY A 108 -12.79 7.52 -6.05
CA GLY A 108 -13.90 7.00 -6.84
C GLY A 108 -14.46 5.70 -6.26
N VAL A 109 -15.53 5.20 -6.89
CA VAL A 109 -16.11 3.88 -6.57
C VAL A 109 -15.68 2.89 -7.64
N VAL A 110 -15.13 1.75 -7.22
CA VAL A 110 -14.57 0.73 -8.11
C VAL A 110 -15.01 -0.67 -7.70
N ASP A 111 -15.17 -1.55 -8.68
CA ASP A 111 -15.49 -2.97 -8.47
C ASP A 111 -14.28 -3.77 -7.98
N LEU A 112 -14.49 -5.04 -7.64
CA LEU A 112 -13.43 -5.94 -7.17
C LEU A 112 -12.32 -6.16 -8.20
N THR A 113 -12.67 -6.21 -9.49
CA THR A 113 -11.69 -6.44 -10.57
C THR A 113 -10.70 -5.30 -10.64
N ARG A 114 -11.19 -4.06 -10.67
CA ARG A 114 -10.35 -2.84 -10.66
C ARG A 114 -9.54 -2.72 -9.37
N ARG A 115 -10.11 -3.10 -8.22
CA ARG A 115 -9.37 -3.08 -6.94
C ARG A 115 -8.24 -4.11 -6.93
N ARG A 116 -8.44 -5.31 -7.44
CA ARG A 116 -7.35 -6.31 -7.62
C ARG A 116 -6.28 -5.82 -8.60
N GLN A 117 -6.66 -5.15 -9.68
CA GLN A 117 -5.70 -4.53 -10.59
C GLN A 117 -4.90 -3.42 -9.88
N LEU A 118 -5.54 -2.63 -9.02
CA LEU A 118 -4.87 -1.62 -8.21
C LEU A 118 -3.90 -2.24 -7.20
N GLU A 119 -4.26 -3.37 -6.59
CA GLU A 119 -3.36 -4.18 -5.74
C GLU A 119 -2.13 -4.69 -6.52
N VAL A 120 -2.31 -5.13 -7.77
CA VAL A 120 -1.21 -5.54 -8.65
C VAL A 120 -0.30 -4.36 -8.95
N VAL A 121 -0.85 -3.20 -9.32
CA VAL A 121 -0.07 -1.98 -9.56
C VAL A 121 0.74 -1.62 -8.31
N ALA A 122 0.10 -1.58 -7.14
CA ALA A 122 0.76 -1.26 -5.89
C ALA A 122 1.88 -2.25 -5.55
N THR A 123 1.64 -3.56 -5.68
CA THR A 123 2.64 -4.60 -5.41
C THR A 123 3.89 -4.42 -6.28
N HIS A 124 3.74 -4.06 -7.56
CA HIS A 124 4.85 -3.92 -8.50
C HIS A 124 5.46 -2.51 -8.52
N THR A 125 4.89 -1.55 -7.79
CA THR A 125 5.43 -0.19 -7.75
C THR A 125 6.72 -0.16 -6.92
N PRO A 126 7.86 0.26 -7.51
CA PRO A 126 9.14 0.30 -6.81
C PRO A 126 9.13 1.21 -5.59
N VAL A 127 9.84 0.80 -4.55
CA VAL A 127 9.93 1.54 -3.27
C VAL A 127 11.20 2.42 -3.18
N CYS A 128 12.05 2.33 -4.20
CA CYS A 128 13.34 3.03 -4.26
C CYS A 128 13.59 3.48 -5.71
N SER A 129 13.49 4.77 -5.99
CA SER A 129 14.38 5.38 -6.98
C SER A 129 15.60 5.87 -6.20
N GLY A 130 16.80 5.83 -6.77
CA GLY A 130 18.07 6.14 -6.08
C GLY A 130 18.23 7.55 -5.52
N ASP A 131 17.15 8.32 -5.37
CA ASP A 131 17.12 9.67 -4.82
C ASP A 131 16.83 9.67 -3.31
N GLN A 132 17.58 10.48 -2.57
CA GLN A 132 17.51 10.56 -1.10
C GLN A 132 16.20 11.14 -0.54
N GLU A 133 15.23 11.49 -1.39
CA GLU A 133 13.98 12.18 -1.01
C GLU A 133 12.71 11.35 -1.21
N TRP A 134 12.79 10.16 -1.84
CA TRP A 134 11.62 9.32 -2.09
C TRP A 134 10.94 8.89 -0.78
N ASN A 135 9.64 9.14 -0.67
CA ASN A 135 8.85 8.80 0.51
C ASN A 135 7.49 8.17 0.15
N GLY A 136 6.68 7.88 1.18
CA GLY A 136 5.37 7.24 0.99
C GLY A 136 4.39 8.03 0.12
N GLN A 137 4.49 9.35 0.07
CA GLN A 137 3.66 10.18 -0.81
C GLN A 137 4.04 9.97 -2.27
N ASP A 138 5.34 9.89 -2.56
CA ASP A 138 5.81 9.70 -3.94
C ASP A 138 5.47 8.30 -4.45
N TRP A 139 5.54 7.30 -3.57
CA TRP A 139 5.04 5.97 -3.87
C TRP A 139 3.54 5.99 -4.19
N VAL A 140 2.70 6.65 -3.38
CA VAL A 140 1.25 6.76 -3.67
C VAL A 140 1.00 7.51 -4.98
N LYS A 141 1.72 8.60 -5.26
CA LYS A 141 1.61 9.33 -6.55
C LYS A 141 1.96 8.42 -7.73
N ALA A 142 2.98 7.56 -7.61
CA ALA A 142 3.37 6.61 -8.64
C ALA A 142 2.27 5.57 -8.89
N VAL A 143 1.71 4.97 -7.82
CA VAL A 143 0.57 4.04 -7.93
C VAL A 143 -0.63 4.70 -8.60
N LEU A 144 -0.99 5.91 -8.19
CA LEU A 144 -2.13 6.64 -8.75
C LEU A 144 -1.92 7.02 -10.22
N ARG A 145 -0.70 7.40 -10.61
CA ARG A 145 -0.36 7.68 -12.01
C ARG A 145 -0.58 6.45 -12.87
N GLU A 146 -0.08 5.30 -12.45
CA GLU A 146 -0.21 4.05 -13.19
C GLU A 146 -1.68 3.59 -13.23
N ALA A 147 -2.41 3.74 -12.13
CA ALA A 147 -3.84 3.43 -12.07
C ALA A 147 -4.67 4.28 -13.06
N VAL A 148 -4.31 5.54 -13.27
CA VAL A 148 -4.95 6.40 -14.29
C VAL A 148 -4.60 5.93 -15.70
N LEU A 149 -3.33 5.58 -15.97
CA LEU A 149 -2.89 5.09 -17.28
C LEU A 149 -3.62 3.80 -17.68
N LEU A 150 -3.90 2.92 -16.71
CA LEU A 150 -4.64 1.68 -16.91
C LEU A 150 -6.17 1.87 -16.88
N GLY A 151 -6.68 3.09 -16.69
CA GLY A 151 -8.11 3.37 -16.64
C GLY A 151 -8.83 2.83 -15.39
N LEU A 152 -8.09 2.51 -14.32
CA LEU A 152 -8.65 2.05 -13.05
C LEU A 152 -9.29 3.18 -12.26
N LEU A 153 -8.72 4.39 -12.37
CA LEU A 153 -9.16 5.60 -11.70
C LEU A 153 -9.29 6.76 -12.69
N SER A 154 -10.20 7.70 -12.41
CA SER A 154 -10.35 8.91 -13.21
C SER A 154 -9.17 9.86 -13.01
N LYS A 155 -8.61 10.36 -14.10
CA LYS A 155 -7.56 11.38 -14.10
C LYS A 155 -7.96 12.62 -13.31
N ASP A 156 -9.19 13.10 -13.50
CA ASP A 156 -9.66 14.33 -12.87
C ASP A 156 -9.85 14.16 -11.36
N SER A 157 -10.34 12.98 -10.94
CA SER A 157 -10.47 12.67 -9.51
C SER A 157 -9.11 12.56 -8.84
N VAL A 158 -8.15 11.85 -9.46
CA VAL A 158 -6.78 11.73 -8.94
C VAL A 158 -6.10 13.10 -8.86
N ALA A 159 -6.19 13.93 -9.90
CA ALA A 159 -5.63 15.27 -9.89
C ALA A 159 -6.22 16.14 -8.76
N SER A 160 -7.54 16.11 -8.58
CA SER A 160 -8.23 16.84 -7.52
C SER A 160 -7.79 16.40 -6.13
N VAL A 161 -7.66 15.08 -5.92
CA VAL A 161 -7.20 14.49 -4.65
C VAL A 161 -5.75 14.89 -4.36
N LEU A 162 -4.85 14.84 -5.34
CA LEU A 162 -3.45 15.21 -5.16
C LEU A 162 -3.28 16.69 -4.81
N VAL A 163 -4.04 17.59 -5.44
CA VAL A 163 -4.07 19.02 -5.07
C VAL A 163 -4.57 19.19 -3.64
N ALA A 164 -5.68 18.54 -3.28
CA ALA A 164 -6.25 18.64 -1.94
C ALA A 164 -5.33 18.06 -0.85
N ALA A 165 -4.52 17.05 -1.18
CA ALA A 165 -3.58 16.41 -0.27
C ALA A 165 -2.31 17.23 -0.01
N GLN A 166 -1.91 18.11 -0.94
CA GLN A 166 -0.72 18.98 -0.85
C GLN A 166 -0.98 20.32 -0.15
N ALA A 167 -2.24 20.70 0.05
CA ALA A 167 -2.59 21.98 0.68
C ALA A 167 -2.32 22.04 2.21
N PHE A 168 -1.57 21.07 2.75
CA PHE A 168 -1.31 20.85 4.17
C PHE A 168 0.09 20.28 4.40
#